data_AF-A0A6C0E2B2-F1
#
_entry.id   AF-A0A6C0E2B2-F1
#
_cell.length_a   1.000
_cell.length_b   1.000
_cell.length_c   1.000
_cell.angle_alpha   90.00
_cell.angle_beta   90.00
_cell.angle_gamma   90.00
#
_symmetry.space_group_name_H-M   'P 1'
#
loop_
_entity.id
_entity.type
_entity.pdbx_description
1 polymer ?
#
loop_
_entity_poly.entity_id
_entity_poly.type
_entity_poly.pdbx_seq_one_letter_code
_entity_poly.pdbx_strand_id
1 'polypeptide(L)'
;MLKRKLTEFEIEDILDFIKPQPNIPPDTAISIVNLTKNKLRNQLKNQELYPDIIPELKKELIKNYYDCQISPGESVGILCAQSIGEKNTQNSVVYEEEIILKYQDKIFKTCIGEFIDSLMEEENNIDGNYIKSLEEYDILTISQDEKIEWKRINEISKHPTNGDLIKLTTESGREVTTTLAHSHLKRENNKILPILGSELQIGDRIPVIKKADISYIESNNNPDSIIFSWFLGTYLSFGSVFNNHVVIKNTNKDIDDLFRLNIMLILSNYHKNEKVNDMVKLEQEVFYFIYSEKLVEIVKEMFGIDGYCKKVPNFIYNMSKNEMRAFLRGFFEESTTISKSEKHLLCVQMILCNFGIYSRIKYEKITEECFYYKLLIQNKYKHKFYEILRTIKLDESIFEENYETIHPDVVDKENYESDVIWEKIVELKIIKEEEYKHKYVYDFSVNDNETFGLLNGIVVHNTLNTLI
;
A
#
# COMPACT_ATOMS: atom_id res chain seq x y z
N MET A 1 -74.36 -7.48 7.02
CA MET A 1 -74.20 -6.25 6.21
C MET A 1 -73.49 -6.59 4.91
N LEU A 2 -73.64 -5.80 3.85
CA LEU A 2 -72.87 -5.95 2.61
C LEU A 2 -71.66 -5.02 2.65
N LYS A 3 -70.55 -5.44 2.04
CA LYS A 3 -69.39 -4.56 1.85
C LYS A 3 -69.74 -3.47 0.86
N ARG A 4 -69.22 -2.27 1.08
CA ARG A 4 -69.31 -1.16 0.13
C ARG A 4 -68.03 -0.35 0.13
N LYS A 5 -67.87 0.47 -0.91
CA LYS A 5 -66.82 1.48 -0.96
C LYS A 5 -67.09 2.59 0.05
N LEU A 6 -66.00 3.20 0.50
CA LEU A 6 -66.05 4.40 1.32
C LEU A 6 -66.59 5.58 0.52
N THR A 7 -67.40 6.40 1.16
CA THR A 7 -67.82 7.70 0.61
C THR A 7 -66.68 8.71 0.75
N GLU A 8 -66.67 9.77 -0.06
CA GLU A 8 -65.66 10.83 0.09
C GLU A 8 -65.67 11.45 1.49
N PHE A 9 -66.86 11.57 2.10
CA PHE A 9 -66.98 12.08 3.48
C PHE A 9 -66.29 11.17 4.50
N GLU A 10 -66.49 9.85 4.39
CA GLU A 10 -65.84 8.89 5.29
C GLU A 10 -64.32 8.87 5.09
N ILE A 11 -63.84 9.05 3.86
CA ILE A 11 -62.40 9.11 3.60
C ILE A 11 -61.79 10.37 4.23
N GLU A 12 -62.44 11.53 4.11
CA GLU A 12 -61.96 12.76 4.77
C GLU A 12 -62.03 12.66 6.30
N ASP A 13 -63.08 12.03 6.85
CA ASP A 13 -63.18 11.77 8.28
C ASP A 13 -62.05 10.85 8.76
N ILE A 14 -61.77 9.76 8.04
CA ILE A 14 -60.68 8.84 8.39
C ILE A 14 -59.33 9.58 8.43
N LEU A 15 -59.10 10.57 7.57
CA LEU A 15 -57.81 11.26 7.43
C LEU A 15 -57.70 12.59 8.19
N ASP A 16 -58.69 12.95 9.01
CA ASP A 16 -58.77 14.23 9.72
C ASP A 16 -57.61 14.49 10.70
N PHE A 17 -57.01 13.41 11.22
CA PHE A 17 -55.91 13.46 12.18
C PHE A 17 -54.59 13.94 11.58
N ILE A 18 -54.42 13.88 10.25
CA ILE A 18 -53.21 14.36 9.56
C ILE A 18 -53.31 15.88 9.44
N LYS A 19 -52.52 16.59 10.26
CA LYS A 19 -52.54 18.05 10.41
C LYS A 19 -51.16 18.66 10.18
N PRO A 20 -51.08 19.93 9.72
CA PRO A 20 -49.81 20.61 9.53
C PRO A 20 -49.09 20.80 10.87
N GLN A 21 -47.78 20.55 10.88
CA GLN A 21 -46.95 20.75 12.05
C GLN A 21 -46.65 22.24 12.23
N PRO A 22 -46.78 22.80 13.45
CA PRO A 22 -46.65 24.23 13.70
C PRO A 22 -45.22 24.77 13.54
N ASN A 23 -44.21 23.90 13.66
CA ASN A 23 -42.79 24.28 13.63
C ASN A 23 -42.17 24.22 12.23
N ILE A 24 -42.96 23.93 11.19
CA ILE A 24 -42.52 23.87 9.80
C ILE A 24 -43.10 25.09 9.05
N PRO A 25 -42.39 25.69 8.08
CA PRO A 25 -42.94 26.75 7.25
C PRO A 25 -44.34 26.39 6.70
N PRO A 26 -45.33 27.30 6.78
CA PRO A 26 -46.74 26.97 6.50
C PRO A 26 -46.97 26.29 5.15
N ASP A 27 -46.35 26.81 4.09
CA ASP A 27 -46.50 26.28 2.73
C ASP A 27 -45.96 24.86 2.61
N THR A 28 -44.82 24.58 3.24
CA THR A 28 -44.20 23.25 3.28
C THR A 28 -45.04 22.28 4.10
N ALA A 29 -45.53 22.70 5.27
CA ALA A 29 -46.37 21.89 6.13
C ALA A 29 -47.68 21.47 5.43
N ILE A 30 -48.33 22.42 4.75
CA ILE A 30 -49.55 22.16 3.97
C ILE A 30 -49.26 21.21 2.80
N SER A 31 -48.14 21.40 2.10
CA SER A 31 -47.72 20.54 1.00
C SER A 31 -47.55 19.08 1.44
N ILE A 32 -46.85 18.84 2.57
CA ILE A 32 -46.62 17.49 3.14
C ILE A 32 -47.94 16.82 3.54
N VAL A 33 -48.83 17.56 4.21
CA VAL A 33 -50.16 17.07 4.59
C VAL A 33 -50.95 16.66 3.35
N ASN A 34 -50.98 17.52 2.33
CA ASN A 34 -51.71 17.25 1.10
C ASN A 34 -51.16 16.04 0.35
N LEU A 35 -49.84 15.90 0.23
CA LEU A 35 -49.21 14.73 -0.39
C LEU A 35 -49.59 13.43 0.33
N THR A 36 -49.53 13.45 1.67
CA THR A 36 -49.84 12.29 2.51
C THR A 36 -51.33 11.91 2.41
N LYS A 37 -52.22 12.90 2.56
CA LYS A 37 -53.68 12.70 2.41
C LYS A 37 -54.05 12.23 1.02
N ASN A 38 -53.47 12.79 -0.04
CA ASN A 38 -53.74 12.38 -1.41
C ASN A 38 -53.37 10.91 -1.67
N LYS A 39 -52.22 10.47 -1.15
CA LYS A 39 -51.77 9.07 -1.26
C LYS A 39 -52.73 8.11 -0.56
N LEU A 40 -53.09 8.40 0.69
CA LEU A 40 -54.01 7.56 1.46
C LEU A 40 -55.43 7.60 0.89
N ARG A 41 -55.91 8.75 0.43
CA ARG A 41 -57.21 8.90 -0.23
C ARG A 41 -57.30 7.99 -1.44
N ASN A 42 -56.28 7.96 -2.30
CA ASN A 42 -56.25 7.07 -3.47
C ASN A 42 -56.27 5.59 -3.08
N GLN A 43 -55.62 5.21 -1.99
CA GLN A 43 -55.65 3.83 -1.48
C GLN A 43 -57.03 3.46 -0.93
N LEU A 44 -57.65 4.36 -0.15
CA LEU A 44 -58.95 4.14 0.51
C LEU A 44 -60.13 4.09 -0.47
N LYS A 45 -60.10 4.87 -1.57
CA LYS A 45 -61.17 4.85 -2.62
C LYS A 45 -61.41 3.47 -3.23
N ASN A 46 -60.39 2.62 -3.26
CA ASN A 46 -60.45 1.30 -3.88
C ASN A 46 -60.81 0.17 -2.91
N GLN A 47 -61.00 0.46 -1.62
CA GLN A 47 -61.29 -0.56 -0.61
C GLN A 47 -62.79 -0.79 -0.43
N GLU A 48 -63.19 -2.06 -0.27
CA GLU A 48 -64.56 -2.46 0.07
C GLU A 48 -64.61 -3.02 1.50
N LEU A 49 -65.37 -2.34 2.36
CA LEU A 49 -65.36 -2.56 3.80
C LEU A 49 -66.79 -2.75 4.33
N TYR A 50 -66.92 -3.38 5.49
CA TYR A 50 -68.15 -3.29 6.27
C TYR A 50 -68.19 -1.94 7.00
N PRO A 51 -69.32 -1.20 6.98
CA PRO A 51 -69.42 0.09 7.65
C PRO A 51 -69.04 0.06 9.14
N ASP A 52 -69.34 -1.04 9.84
CA ASP A 52 -69.04 -1.21 11.27
C ASP A 52 -67.54 -1.21 11.60
N ILE A 53 -66.67 -1.51 10.62
CA ILE A 53 -65.21 -1.61 10.82
C ILE A 53 -64.52 -0.24 10.58
N ILE A 54 -65.20 0.74 9.99
CA ILE A 54 -64.63 2.05 9.67
C ILE A 54 -63.98 2.75 10.89
N PRO A 55 -64.60 2.76 12.09
CA PRO A 55 -63.98 3.37 13.27
C PRO A 55 -62.69 2.66 13.71
N GLU A 56 -62.65 1.33 13.58
CA GLU A 56 -61.48 0.51 13.92
C GLU A 56 -60.33 0.75 12.93
N LEU A 57 -60.66 0.86 11.63
CA LEU A 57 -59.70 1.25 10.59
C LEU A 57 -59.09 2.62 10.87
N LYS A 58 -59.90 3.63 11.22
CA LYS A 58 -59.40 4.97 11.58
C LYS A 58 -58.44 4.89 12.78
N LYS A 59 -58.81 4.15 13.82
CA LYS A 59 -57.98 3.96 15.01
C LYS A 59 -56.62 3.33 14.68
N GLU A 60 -56.61 2.30 13.85
CA GLU A 60 -55.39 1.60 13.45
C GLU A 60 -54.50 2.47 12.53
N LEU A 61 -55.10 3.27 11.65
CA LEU A 61 -54.37 4.24 10.83
C LEU A 61 -53.73 5.35 11.68
N ILE A 62 -54.44 5.86 12.69
CA ILE A 62 -53.89 6.83 13.65
C ILE A 62 -52.67 6.23 14.37
N LYS A 63 -52.82 5.01 14.90
CA LYS A 63 -51.74 4.33 15.61
C LYS A 63 -50.51 4.15 14.71
N ASN A 64 -50.67 3.54 13.53
CA ASN A 64 -49.56 3.32 12.60
C ASN A 64 -48.93 4.64 12.14
N TYR A 65 -49.71 5.71 11.97
CA TYR A 65 -49.18 7.02 11.59
C TYR A 65 -48.23 7.58 12.65
N TYR A 66 -48.58 7.48 13.94
CA TYR A 66 -47.70 7.94 15.02
C TYR A 66 -46.53 6.98 15.27
N ASP A 67 -46.73 5.66 15.15
CA ASP A 67 -45.66 4.67 15.30
C ASP A 67 -44.60 4.77 14.19
N CYS A 68 -44.98 5.28 13.00
CA CYS A 68 -44.06 5.54 11.89
C CYS A 68 -43.34 6.90 11.98
N GLN A 69 -43.65 7.73 12.98
CA GLN A 69 -42.90 8.96 13.21
C GLN A 69 -41.60 8.64 13.93
N ILE A 70 -40.51 9.19 13.42
CA ILE A 70 -39.18 9.07 14.03
C ILE A 70 -39.20 9.79 15.37
N SER A 71 -38.62 9.17 16.41
CA SER A 71 -38.57 9.76 17.73
C SER A 71 -37.64 10.98 17.73
N PRO A 72 -37.96 12.06 18.46
CA PRO A 72 -37.04 13.18 18.61
C PRO A 72 -35.67 12.72 19.13
N GLY A 73 -34.60 13.06 18.40
CA GLY A 73 -33.23 12.67 18.73
C GLY A 73 -32.73 11.39 18.04
N GLU A 74 -33.59 10.65 17.34
CA GLU A 74 -33.14 9.56 16.46
C GLU A 74 -32.56 10.15 15.16
N SER A 75 -31.36 9.69 14.82
CA SER A 75 -30.64 10.17 13.64
C SER A 75 -31.21 9.53 12.38
N VAL A 76 -31.67 10.36 11.44
CA VAL A 76 -32.32 9.94 10.19
C VAL A 76 -32.00 10.91 9.07
N GLY A 77 -32.11 10.46 7.82
CA GLY A 77 -31.85 11.28 6.64
C GLY A 77 -30.47 11.03 6.03
N ILE A 78 -30.10 11.89 5.07
CA ILE A 78 -28.95 11.64 4.19
C ILE A 78 -27.62 11.60 4.95
N LEU A 79 -27.47 12.46 5.96
CA LEU A 79 -26.27 12.50 6.81
C LEU A 79 -26.12 11.19 7.59
N CYS A 80 -27.22 10.69 8.16
CA CYS A 80 -27.19 9.44 8.90
C CYS A 80 -26.95 8.23 7.98
N ALA A 81 -27.55 8.24 6.78
CA ALA A 81 -27.31 7.21 5.77
C ALA A 81 -25.85 7.21 5.28
N GLN A 82 -25.24 8.40 5.11
CA GLN A 82 -23.81 8.54 4.82
C GLN A 82 -22.96 8.00 5.97
N SER A 83 -23.22 8.42 7.21
CA SER A 83 -22.45 7.95 8.38
C SER A 83 -22.54 6.44 8.61
N ILE A 84 -23.65 5.79 8.23
CA ILE A 84 -23.81 4.33 8.31
C ILE A 84 -23.12 3.64 7.13
N GLY A 85 -23.25 4.17 5.91
CA GLY A 85 -22.64 3.60 4.72
C GLY A 85 -21.11 3.69 4.71
N GLU A 86 -20.57 4.82 5.19
CA GLU A 86 -19.14 5.14 5.19
C GLU A 86 -18.34 4.24 6.13
N LYS A 87 -18.88 3.93 7.33
CA LYS A 87 -18.30 2.95 8.27
C LYS A 87 -18.25 1.51 7.73
N ASN A 88 -19.07 1.19 6.74
CA ASN A 88 -19.13 -0.15 6.13
C ASN A 88 -18.23 -0.28 4.89
N THR A 89 -17.68 0.82 4.36
CA THR A 89 -16.68 0.80 3.28
C THR A 89 -15.30 0.56 3.89
N GLN A 90 -14.99 -0.70 4.16
CA GLN A 90 -13.71 -1.09 4.74
C GLN A 90 -12.71 -1.32 3.61
N ASN A 91 -11.83 -0.34 3.41
CA ASN A 91 -10.85 -0.34 2.35
C ASN A 91 -9.56 -0.93 2.88
N SER A 92 -9.26 -2.19 2.56
CA SER A 92 -8.07 -2.85 3.14
C SER A 92 -7.20 -3.61 2.16
N VAL A 93 -5.93 -3.75 2.54
CA VAL A 93 -4.92 -4.58 1.87
C VAL A 93 -4.74 -5.92 2.59
N VAL A 94 -4.16 -6.91 1.91
CA VAL A 94 -3.90 -8.23 2.50
C VAL A 94 -2.76 -8.23 3.51
N TYR A 95 -2.72 -9.28 4.35
CA TYR A 95 -1.77 -9.46 5.44
C TYR A 95 -0.32 -9.29 5.00
N GLU A 96 0.06 -9.94 3.89
CA GLU A 96 1.44 -10.12 3.46
C GLU A 96 2.07 -8.88 2.80
N GLU A 97 1.30 -7.81 2.58
CA GLU A 97 1.83 -6.58 1.98
C GLU A 97 2.91 -5.97 2.89
N GLU A 98 4.07 -5.66 2.31
CA GLU A 98 5.15 -5.01 3.04
C GLU A 98 5.01 -3.49 2.95
N ILE A 99 5.32 -2.80 4.03
CA ILE A 99 5.26 -1.34 4.17
C ILE A 99 6.58 -0.81 4.72
N ILE A 100 6.80 0.50 4.59
CA ILE A 100 7.90 1.22 5.21
C ILE A 100 7.35 2.28 6.17
N LEU A 101 7.79 2.23 7.42
CA LEU A 101 7.34 3.08 8.51
C LEU A 101 8.50 3.89 9.06
N LYS A 102 8.17 5.05 9.63
CA LYS A 102 9.11 5.91 10.35
C LYS A 102 8.62 6.08 11.79
N TYR A 103 9.47 5.75 12.76
CA TYR A 103 9.22 5.89 14.19
C TYR A 103 10.39 6.62 14.86
N GLN A 104 10.14 7.75 15.53
CA GLN A 104 11.18 8.55 16.19
C GLN A 104 12.42 8.76 15.29
N ASP A 105 12.15 9.14 14.04
CA ASP A 105 13.12 9.31 12.96
C ASP A 105 13.84 8.06 12.42
N LYS A 106 13.59 6.87 12.99
CA LYS A 106 14.10 5.61 12.45
C LYS A 106 13.15 5.02 11.43
N ILE A 107 13.69 4.59 10.30
CA ILE A 107 12.92 3.98 9.21
C ILE A 107 13.06 2.46 9.27
N PHE A 108 11.98 1.73 9.11
CA PHE A 108 12.01 0.27 9.07
C PHE A 108 10.92 -0.28 8.17
N LYS A 109 11.17 -1.45 7.57
CA LYS A 109 10.14 -2.18 6.84
C LYS A 109 9.52 -3.27 7.71
N THR A 110 8.25 -3.56 7.46
CA THR A 110 7.50 -4.63 8.13
C THR A 110 6.37 -5.13 7.24
N CYS A 111 5.84 -6.31 7.56
CA CYS A 111 4.57 -6.80 7.06
C CYS A 111 3.43 -6.00 7.72
N ILE A 112 2.45 -5.51 6.96
CA ILE A 112 1.34 -4.70 7.50
C ILE A 112 0.52 -5.49 8.51
N GLY A 113 0.20 -6.75 8.18
CA GLY A 113 -0.60 -7.60 9.05
C GLY A 113 0.11 -7.92 10.36
N GLU A 114 1.41 -8.26 10.30
CA GLU A 114 2.25 -8.50 11.48
C GLU A 114 2.33 -7.24 12.36
N PHE A 115 2.52 -6.07 11.76
CA PHE A 115 2.62 -4.80 12.47
C PHE A 115 1.33 -4.47 13.22
N ILE A 116 0.20 -4.48 12.52
CA ILE A 116 -1.09 -4.14 13.12
C ILE A 116 -1.49 -5.20 14.16
N ASP A 117 -1.32 -6.49 13.88
CA ASP A 117 -1.61 -7.55 14.85
C ASP A 117 -0.79 -7.40 16.13
N SER A 118 0.48 -6.98 16.05
CA SER A 118 1.33 -6.77 17.23
C SER A 118 0.86 -5.63 18.14
N LEU A 119 0.07 -4.70 17.60
CA LEU A 119 -0.44 -3.52 18.31
C LEU A 119 -1.91 -3.65 18.73
N MET A 120 -2.64 -4.65 18.23
CA MET A 120 -4.07 -4.81 18.47
C MET A 120 -4.35 -5.65 19.72
N GLU A 121 -5.26 -5.16 20.57
CA GLU A 121 -5.74 -5.85 21.78
C GLU A 121 -7.23 -6.20 21.63
N GLU A 122 -7.75 -7.13 22.45
CA GLU A 122 -9.17 -7.54 22.37
C GLU A 122 -10.15 -6.40 22.69
N GLU A 123 -9.72 -5.40 23.46
CA GLU A 123 -10.52 -4.22 23.79
C GLU A 123 -10.80 -3.33 22.56
N ASN A 124 -10.00 -3.48 21.50
CA ASN A 124 -10.17 -2.76 20.24
C ASN A 124 -11.24 -3.37 19.32
N ASN A 125 -11.80 -4.52 19.70
CA ASN A 125 -12.73 -5.29 18.87
C ASN A 125 -14.17 -4.79 18.98
N ILE A 126 -14.76 -4.44 17.84
CA ILE A 126 -16.17 -4.09 17.67
C ILE A 126 -16.73 -4.99 16.56
N ASP A 127 -17.43 -6.04 16.94
CA ASP A 127 -18.10 -7.00 16.03
C ASP A 127 -17.14 -7.64 15.00
N GLY A 128 -15.93 -7.97 15.42
CA GLY A 128 -14.88 -8.56 14.58
C GLY A 128 -14.00 -7.53 13.86
N ASN A 129 -14.33 -6.25 13.93
CA ASN A 129 -13.53 -5.15 13.39
C ASN A 129 -12.69 -4.54 14.50
N TYR A 130 -11.39 -4.38 14.27
CA TYR A 130 -10.48 -3.85 15.26
C TYR A 130 -10.00 -2.48 14.82
N ILE A 131 -10.06 -1.51 15.72
CA ILE A 131 -9.65 -0.13 15.46
C ILE A 131 -8.84 0.40 16.65
N LYS A 132 -7.70 1.03 16.38
CA LYS A 132 -6.84 1.62 17.42
C LYS A 132 -6.21 2.92 16.91
N SER A 133 -6.37 3.99 17.67
CA SER A 133 -5.63 5.24 17.42
C SER A 133 -4.13 5.01 17.63
N LEU A 134 -3.32 5.52 16.71
CA LEU A 134 -1.88 5.34 16.69
C LEU A 134 -1.25 6.60 16.14
N GLU A 135 -0.53 7.36 16.96
CA GLU A 135 0.08 8.64 16.56
C GLU A 135 1.60 8.63 16.66
N GLU A 136 2.26 7.47 16.70
CA GLU A 136 3.73 7.42 16.89
C GLU A 136 4.51 7.18 15.59
N TYR A 137 3.82 6.79 14.53
CA TYR A 137 4.40 6.30 13.29
C TYR A 137 4.01 7.20 12.12
N ASP A 138 4.95 7.43 11.20
CA ASP A 138 4.68 8.05 9.91
C ASP A 138 4.83 7.01 8.78
N ILE A 139 4.10 7.22 7.68
CA ILE A 139 4.14 6.39 6.48
C ILE A 139 4.27 7.27 5.24
N LEU A 140 4.82 6.72 4.15
CA LEU A 140 4.92 7.43 2.87
C LEU A 140 3.52 7.60 2.26
N THR A 141 3.21 8.80 1.79
CA THR A 141 1.92 9.16 1.18
C THR A 141 2.14 9.98 -0.09
N ILE A 142 1.09 10.16 -0.88
CA ILE A 142 1.13 11.02 -2.07
C ILE A 142 0.24 12.25 -1.88
N SER A 143 0.78 13.44 -2.11
CA SER A 143 -0.01 14.68 -2.12
C SER A 143 -0.73 14.87 -3.47
N GLN A 144 -1.70 15.79 -3.51
CA GLN A 144 -2.35 16.19 -4.78
C GLN A 144 -1.36 16.77 -5.80
N ASP A 145 -0.20 17.26 -5.34
CA ASP A 145 0.91 17.71 -6.17
C ASP A 145 1.91 16.57 -6.51
N GLU A 146 1.47 15.31 -6.45
CA GLU A 146 2.28 14.14 -6.82
C GLU A 146 3.65 14.07 -6.13
N LYS A 147 3.73 14.64 -4.92
CA LYS A 147 4.90 14.61 -4.05
C LYS A 147 4.77 13.50 -3.03
N ILE A 148 5.88 12.79 -2.81
CA ILE A 148 5.93 11.76 -1.79
C ILE A 148 6.40 12.37 -0.47
N GLU A 149 5.59 12.23 0.57
CA GLU A 149 5.87 12.80 1.88
C GLU A 149 5.50 11.85 3.02
N TRP A 150 6.25 11.93 4.11
CA TRP A 150 5.95 11.23 5.35
C TRP A 150 4.78 11.91 6.05
N LYS A 151 3.70 11.17 6.30
CA LYS A 151 2.55 11.65 7.07
C LYS A 151 2.28 10.74 8.24
N ARG A 152 1.80 11.36 9.32
CA ARG A 152 1.45 10.72 10.58
C ARG A 152 0.26 9.80 10.40
N ILE A 153 0.41 8.53 10.79
CA ILE A 153 -0.71 7.62 10.98
C ILE A 153 -1.55 8.15 12.14
N ASN A 154 -2.87 8.06 12.03
CA ASN A 154 -3.84 8.39 13.09
C ASN A 154 -4.44 7.14 13.71
N GLU A 155 -4.68 6.14 12.87
CA GLU A 155 -5.44 4.97 13.23
C GLU A 155 -4.94 3.76 12.43
N ILE A 156 -4.92 2.61 13.09
CA ILE A 156 -4.75 1.30 12.46
C ILE A 156 -6.06 0.55 12.58
N SER A 157 -6.40 -0.20 11.53
CA SER A 157 -7.58 -1.05 11.54
C SER A 157 -7.33 -2.41 10.91
N LYS A 158 -8.10 -3.40 11.35
CA LYS A 158 -8.20 -4.70 10.68
C LYS A 158 -9.61 -5.25 10.77
N HIS A 159 -10.06 -5.95 9.75
CA HIS A 159 -11.39 -6.53 9.70
C HIS A 159 -11.40 -7.83 8.88
N PRO A 160 -12.42 -8.70 9.05
CA PRO A 160 -12.54 -9.89 8.23
C PRO A 160 -12.77 -9.51 6.77
N THR A 161 -12.20 -10.25 5.83
CA THR A 161 -12.22 -9.90 4.41
C THR A 161 -13.62 -9.67 3.85
N ASN A 162 -14.64 -10.39 4.36
CA ASN A 162 -16.07 -10.20 4.07
C ASN A 162 -16.35 -10.05 2.55
N GLY A 163 -15.89 -11.02 1.76
CA GLY A 163 -16.03 -11.03 0.31
C GLY A 163 -14.73 -11.31 -0.44
N ASP A 164 -14.83 -11.27 -1.77
CA ASP A 164 -13.71 -11.53 -2.67
C ASP A 164 -12.70 -10.36 -2.66
N LEU A 165 -11.47 -10.71 -2.99
CA LEU A 165 -10.35 -9.79 -3.16
C LEU A 165 -10.06 -9.56 -4.64
N ILE A 166 -9.38 -8.46 -4.94
CA ILE A 166 -8.83 -8.17 -6.26
C ILE A 166 -7.32 -8.02 -6.16
N LYS A 167 -6.61 -8.81 -6.97
CA LYS A 167 -5.19 -8.66 -7.22
C LYS A 167 -5.01 -7.93 -8.54
N LEU A 168 -4.31 -6.80 -8.52
CA LEU A 168 -3.93 -6.09 -9.72
C LEU A 168 -2.44 -6.28 -9.99
N THR A 169 -2.07 -6.30 -11.28
CA THR A 169 -0.69 -6.29 -11.74
C THR A 169 -0.50 -5.11 -12.68
N THR A 170 0.52 -4.31 -12.39
CA THR A 170 0.94 -3.17 -13.21
C THR A 170 1.84 -3.62 -14.36
N GLU A 171 1.99 -2.78 -15.38
CA GLU A 171 2.90 -3.05 -16.50
C GLU A 171 4.34 -3.32 -16.05
N SER A 172 4.75 -2.77 -14.90
CA SER A 172 6.09 -2.99 -14.37
C SER A 172 6.29 -4.32 -13.66
N GLY A 173 5.21 -5.08 -13.44
CA GLY A 173 5.21 -6.32 -12.68
C GLY A 173 4.93 -6.14 -11.19
N ARG A 174 4.63 -4.91 -10.71
CA ARG A 174 4.19 -4.71 -9.31
C ARG A 174 2.78 -5.20 -9.13
N GLU A 175 2.53 -5.82 -7.99
CA GLU A 175 1.26 -6.41 -7.64
C GLU A 175 0.80 -5.88 -6.28
N VAL A 176 -0.50 -5.65 -6.13
CA VAL A 176 -1.14 -5.41 -4.82
C VAL A 176 -2.45 -6.17 -4.78
N THR A 177 -2.79 -6.72 -3.61
CA THR A 177 -4.09 -7.35 -3.39
C THR A 177 -4.89 -6.58 -2.36
N THR A 178 -6.12 -6.20 -2.73
CA THR A 178 -7.02 -5.40 -1.88
C THR A 178 -8.42 -5.97 -1.86
N THR A 179 -9.26 -5.52 -0.92
CA THR A 179 -10.70 -5.79 -0.98
C THR A 179 -11.30 -5.12 -2.23
N LEU A 180 -12.44 -5.63 -2.71
CA LEU A 180 -13.17 -5.02 -3.83
C LEU A 180 -13.72 -3.61 -3.51
N ALA A 181 -13.95 -3.34 -2.22
CA ALA A 181 -14.35 -2.02 -1.74
C ALA A 181 -13.17 -1.05 -1.63
N HIS A 182 -11.93 -1.55 -1.52
CA HIS A 182 -10.76 -0.72 -1.30
C HIS A 182 -10.55 0.29 -2.44
N SER A 183 -10.30 1.54 -2.05
CA SER A 183 -10.06 2.62 -3.00
C SER A 183 -8.59 2.64 -3.43
N HIS A 184 -8.38 2.56 -4.73
CA HIS A 184 -7.12 2.86 -5.39
C HIS A 184 -7.12 4.31 -5.85
N LEU A 185 -6.00 4.76 -6.40
CA LEU A 185 -5.85 6.13 -6.91
C LEU A 185 -5.80 6.10 -8.44
N LYS A 186 -6.55 6.98 -9.08
CA LYS A 186 -6.50 7.25 -10.52
C LYS A 186 -6.22 8.73 -10.76
N ARG A 187 -5.60 9.01 -11.91
CA ARG A 187 -5.41 10.37 -12.39
C ARG A 187 -6.49 10.71 -13.42
N GLU A 188 -7.28 11.73 -13.15
CA GLU A 188 -8.22 12.30 -14.11
C GLU A 188 -8.15 13.83 -14.07
N ASN A 189 -8.08 14.46 -15.25
CA ASN A 189 -8.08 15.93 -15.37
C ASN A 189 -7.05 16.63 -14.45
N ASN A 190 -5.85 16.07 -14.33
CA ASN A 190 -4.78 16.55 -13.46
C ASN A 190 -5.12 16.59 -11.96
N LYS A 191 -6.04 15.72 -11.52
CA LYS A 191 -6.34 15.48 -10.10
C LYS A 191 -6.19 14.01 -9.78
N ILE A 192 -5.81 13.75 -8.52
CA ILE A 192 -5.76 12.41 -7.97
C ILE A 192 -7.11 12.14 -7.33
N LEU A 193 -7.83 11.16 -7.87
CA LEU A 193 -9.15 10.76 -7.41
C LEU A 193 -9.13 9.30 -6.92
N PRO A 194 -9.94 8.95 -5.92
CA PRO A 194 -10.14 7.55 -5.56
C PRO A 194 -10.94 6.80 -6.64
N ILE A 195 -10.67 5.50 -6.79
CA ILE A 195 -11.45 4.55 -7.59
C ILE A 195 -11.59 3.24 -6.81
N LEU A 196 -12.79 2.67 -6.76
CA LEU A 196 -12.99 1.41 -6.06
C LEU A 196 -12.29 0.25 -6.78
N GLY A 197 -11.79 -0.73 -6.04
CA GLY A 197 -11.18 -1.93 -6.59
C GLY A 197 -12.12 -2.69 -7.55
N SER A 198 -13.41 -2.72 -7.24
CA SER A 198 -14.47 -3.27 -8.09
C SER A 198 -14.75 -2.49 -9.39
N GLU A 199 -14.33 -1.22 -9.47
CA GLU A 199 -14.50 -0.36 -10.64
C GLU A 199 -13.23 -0.31 -11.51
N LEU A 200 -12.12 -0.85 -11.03
CA LEU A 200 -10.86 -0.91 -11.77
C LEU A 200 -11.01 -1.69 -13.08
N GLN A 201 -10.36 -1.18 -14.12
CA GLN A 201 -10.31 -1.78 -15.45
C GLN A 201 -8.88 -1.94 -15.92
N ILE A 202 -8.64 -2.95 -16.77
CA ILE A 202 -7.37 -3.09 -17.47
C ILE A 202 -7.17 -1.82 -18.31
N GLY A 203 -6.06 -1.13 -18.05
CA GLY A 203 -5.74 0.14 -18.67
C GLY A 203 -5.85 1.35 -17.77
N ASP A 204 -6.54 1.24 -16.63
CA ASP A 204 -6.46 2.26 -15.59
C ASP A 204 -5.01 2.42 -15.12
N ARG A 205 -4.67 3.62 -14.64
CA ARG A 205 -3.33 3.95 -14.19
C ARG A 205 -3.33 4.26 -12.71
N ILE A 206 -2.39 3.65 -11.98
CA ILE A 206 -2.21 3.85 -10.53
C ILE A 206 -0.83 4.44 -10.23
N PRO A 207 -0.68 5.19 -9.14
CA PRO A 207 0.57 5.85 -8.81
C PRO A 207 1.57 4.87 -8.17
N VAL A 208 2.80 4.93 -8.68
CA VAL A 208 3.94 4.17 -8.18
C VAL A 208 5.08 5.12 -7.83
N ILE A 209 5.63 4.99 -6.63
CA ILE A 209 6.75 5.78 -6.12
C ILE A 209 7.95 5.65 -7.06
N LYS A 210 8.40 6.79 -7.60
CA LYS A 210 9.63 6.95 -8.38
C LYS A 210 10.73 7.59 -7.54
N LYS A 211 10.37 8.46 -6.60
CA LYS A 211 11.28 9.21 -5.73
C LYS A 211 10.65 9.32 -4.33
N ALA A 212 11.42 8.99 -3.30
CA ALA A 212 10.99 9.13 -1.91
C ALA A 212 12.22 9.36 -1.03
N ASP A 213 12.25 10.40 -0.20
CA ASP A 213 13.37 10.56 0.74
C ASP A 213 13.18 9.63 1.94
N ILE A 214 13.93 8.53 1.93
CA ILE A 214 13.92 7.49 2.96
C ILE A 214 15.26 7.43 3.70
N SER A 215 16.02 8.53 3.72
CA SER A 215 17.32 8.59 4.40
C SER A 215 17.23 9.33 5.73
N TYR A 216 17.89 8.77 6.76
CA TYR A 216 17.90 9.32 8.11
C TYR A 216 18.94 10.44 8.30
N ILE A 217 20.12 10.31 7.68
CA ILE A 217 21.25 11.23 7.87
C ILE A 217 21.76 11.72 6.51
N GLU A 218 21.86 13.03 6.33
CA GLU A 218 22.34 13.60 5.06
C GLU A 218 23.80 13.21 4.74
N SER A 219 24.66 13.07 5.75
CA SER A 219 26.07 12.74 5.52
C SER A 219 26.74 11.97 6.67
N ASN A 220 27.16 10.74 6.41
CA ASN A 220 28.27 10.09 7.11
C ASN A 220 29.40 9.90 6.08
N ASN A 221 30.60 10.40 6.40
CA ASN A 221 31.78 10.29 5.54
C ASN A 221 32.86 9.39 6.13
N ASN A 222 32.55 8.64 7.20
CA ASN A 222 33.48 7.70 7.79
C ASN A 222 33.86 6.62 6.74
N PRO A 223 35.15 6.54 6.34
CA PRO A 223 35.59 5.59 5.32
C PRO A 223 35.32 4.13 5.68
N ASP A 224 35.46 3.76 6.95
CA ASP A 224 35.23 2.38 7.41
C ASP A 224 33.77 1.99 7.25
N SER A 225 32.85 2.91 7.56
CA SER A 225 31.41 2.70 7.38
C SER A 225 31.03 2.58 5.91
N ILE A 226 31.61 3.43 5.06
CA ILE A 226 31.39 3.41 3.60
C ILE A 226 31.86 2.08 3.00
N ILE A 227 33.08 1.62 3.36
CA ILE A 227 33.64 0.36 2.86
C ILE A 227 32.82 -0.82 3.39
N PHE A 228 32.38 -0.79 4.64
CA PHE A 228 31.52 -1.82 5.19
C PHE A 228 30.16 -1.86 4.47
N SER A 229 29.52 -0.72 4.22
CA SER A 229 28.27 -0.66 3.44
C SER A 229 28.45 -1.21 2.02
N TRP A 230 29.56 -0.90 1.35
CA TRP A 230 29.90 -1.53 0.08
C TRP A 230 29.96 -3.05 0.19
N PHE A 231 30.67 -3.58 1.18
CA PHE A 231 30.74 -5.02 1.42
C PHE A 231 29.37 -5.67 1.67
N LEU A 232 28.48 -5.00 2.41
CA LEU A 232 27.12 -5.50 2.62
C LEU A 232 26.34 -5.62 1.31
N GLY A 233 26.51 -4.66 0.40
CA GLY A 233 25.93 -4.71 -0.94
C GLY A 233 26.49 -5.88 -1.76
N THR A 234 27.81 -6.04 -1.73
CA THR A 234 28.51 -7.15 -2.40
C THR A 234 28.07 -8.50 -1.85
N TYR A 235 27.92 -8.62 -0.52
CA TYR A 235 27.41 -9.82 0.11
C TYR A 235 25.97 -10.12 -0.30
N LEU A 236 25.09 -9.11 -0.31
CA LEU A 236 23.70 -9.27 -0.76
C LEU A 236 23.64 -9.78 -2.21
N SER A 237 24.56 -9.34 -3.08
CA SER A 237 24.68 -9.81 -4.46
C SER A 237 25.23 -11.24 -4.52
N PHE A 238 26.54 -11.42 -4.31
CA PHE A 238 27.27 -12.67 -4.58
C PHE A 238 27.87 -13.36 -3.34
N GLY A 239 27.57 -12.84 -2.15
CA GLY A 239 28.00 -13.46 -0.89
C GLY A 239 27.24 -14.74 -0.53
N SER A 240 27.91 -15.66 0.14
CA SER A 240 27.31 -16.77 0.87
C SER A 240 28.15 -17.13 2.10
N VAL A 241 27.61 -17.92 3.03
CA VAL A 241 28.41 -18.55 4.08
C VAL A 241 28.58 -20.03 3.80
N PHE A 242 29.84 -20.48 3.71
CA PHE A 242 30.21 -21.86 3.50
C PHE A 242 31.26 -22.29 4.51
N ASN A 243 31.06 -23.44 5.18
CA ASN A 243 31.98 -23.99 6.20
C ASN A 243 32.46 -22.95 7.24
N ASN A 244 31.56 -22.10 7.72
CA ASN A 244 31.87 -21.03 8.67
C ASN A 244 32.85 -19.96 8.14
N HIS A 245 32.80 -19.70 6.83
CA HIS A 245 33.52 -18.62 6.15
C HIS A 245 32.57 -17.81 5.30
N VAL A 246 32.76 -16.50 5.25
CA VAL A 246 32.08 -15.68 4.24
C VAL A 246 32.81 -15.91 2.92
N VAL A 247 32.06 -16.27 1.89
CA VAL A 247 32.56 -16.47 0.53
C VAL A 247 31.92 -15.42 -0.35
N ILE A 248 32.74 -14.63 -1.04
CA ILE A 248 32.26 -13.70 -2.05
C ILE A 248 32.88 -14.04 -3.38
N LYS A 249 32.02 -14.16 -4.39
CA LYS A 249 32.42 -14.31 -5.78
C LYS A 249 32.62 -12.91 -6.39
N ASN A 250 33.82 -12.68 -6.93
CA ASN A 250 34.13 -11.52 -7.77
C ASN A 250 34.14 -11.98 -9.24
N THR A 251 33.34 -11.30 -10.05
CA THR A 251 33.22 -11.56 -11.49
C THR A 251 34.00 -10.54 -12.33
N ASN A 252 34.45 -9.44 -11.72
CA ASN A 252 35.10 -8.33 -12.37
C ASN A 252 36.61 -8.27 -12.06
N LYS A 253 37.41 -8.78 -12.99
CA LYS A 253 38.89 -8.77 -12.88
C LYS A 253 39.51 -7.38 -12.88
N ASP A 254 38.85 -6.40 -13.49
CA ASP A 254 39.40 -5.05 -13.63
C ASP A 254 39.48 -4.32 -12.27
N ILE A 255 38.72 -4.80 -11.27
CA ILE A 255 38.68 -4.25 -9.91
C ILE A 255 39.23 -5.21 -8.85
N ASP A 256 39.86 -6.33 -9.23
CA ASP A 256 40.30 -7.38 -8.29
C ASP A 256 41.23 -6.86 -7.19
N ASP A 257 42.23 -6.03 -7.54
CA ASP A 257 43.15 -5.44 -6.57
C ASP A 257 42.43 -4.50 -5.59
N LEU A 258 41.49 -3.68 -6.10
CA LEU A 258 40.68 -2.78 -5.29
C LEU A 258 39.71 -3.55 -4.39
N PHE A 259 39.10 -4.61 -4.92
CA PHE A 259 38.22 -5.51 -4.22
C PHE A 259 38.95 -6.18 -3.05
N ARG A 260 40.11 -6.78 -3.33
CA ARG A 260 40.99 -7.39 -2.31
C ARG A 260 41.38 -6.39 -1.24
N LEU A 261 41.77 -5.17 -1.63
CA LEU A 261 42.13 -4.10 -0.70
C LEU A 261 40.96 -3.74 0.23
N ASN A 262 39.76 -3.55 -0.31
CA ASN A 262 38.56 -3.24 0.48
C ASN A 262 38.25 -4.36 1.50
N ILE A 263 38.32 -5.63 1.08
CA ILE A 263 38.13 -6.77 1.98
C ILE A 263 39.20 -6.77 3.09
N MET A 264 40.47 -6.53 2.75
CA MET A 264 41.54 -6.46 3.75
C MET A 264 41.35 -5.31 4.74
N LEU A 265 40.89 -4.14 4.28
CA LEU A 265 40.59 -2.99 5.15
C LEU A 265 39.48 -3.33 6.14
N ILE A 266 38.40 -3.97 5.69
CA ILE A 266 37.32 -4.43 6.57
C ILE A 266 37.89 -5.32 7.66
N LEU A 267 38.64 -6.37 7.30
CA LEU A 267 39.16 -7.33 8.29
C LEU A 267 40.14 -6.69 9.28
N SER A 268 40.91 -5.69 8.83
CA SER A 268 41.79 -4.93 9.72
C SER A 268 41.03 -4.21 10.83
N ASN A 269 39.76 -3.83 10.58
CA ASN A 269 38.88 -3.20 11.56
C ASN A 269 38.19 -4.22 12.49
N TYR A 270 38.10 -5.50 12.11
CA TYR A 270 37.40 -6.53 12.89
C TYR A 270 38.31 -7.40 13.78
N HIS A 271 39.64 -7.55 13.52
CA HIS A 271 40.73 -7.85 14.50
C HIS A 271 42.05 -8.28 13.78
N LYS A 272 43.21 -8.13 14.47
CA LYS A 272 44.58 -8.40 13.95
C LYS A 272 44.94 -9.84 13.52
N ASN A 273 44.09 -10.85 13.74
CA ASN A 273 44.44 -12.26 13.54
C ASN A 273 43.67 -12.98 12.42
N GLU A 274 42.90 -12.25 11.59
CA GLU A 274 42.11 -12.83 10.52
C GLU A 274 42.94 -13.02 9.23
N LYS A 275 42.70 -14.12 8.51
CA LYS A 275 43.38 -14.43 7.24
C LYS A 275 42.38 -14.30 6.10
N VAL A 276 42.79 -13.70 4.99
CA VAL A 276 42.12 -13.87 3.69
C VAL A 276 42.90 -14.90 2.93
N ASN A 277 42.26 -16.01 2.55
CA ASN A 277 42.82 -16.85 1.49
C ASN A 277 42.00 -16.58 0.24
N ASP A 278 42.66 -16.04 -0.78
CA ASP A 278 42.15 -16.04 -2.13
C ASP A 278 42.36 -17.43 -2.73
N MET A 279 41.28 -18.03 -3.25
CA MET A 279 41.37 -19.26 -4.03
C MET A 279 40.86 -18.98 -5.43
N VAL A 280 41.80 -18.78 -6.36
CA VAL A 280 41.50 -18.68 -7.79
C VAL A 280 41.37 -20.10 -8.34
N LYS A 281 40.17 -20.53 -8.77
CA LYS A 281 40.04 -21.77 -9.55
C LYS A 281 38.87 -21.77 -10.54
N LEU A 282 39.22 -22.21 -11.75
CA LEU A 282 38.44 -22.59 -12.93
C LEU A 282 37.58 -21.47 -13.56
N GLU A 283 37.85 -21.20 -14.83
CA GLU A 283 36.96 -20.45 -15.75
C GLU A 283 36.79 -18.93 -15.52
N GLN A 284 37.84 -18.24 -15.04
CA GLN A 284 37.92 -16.76 -15.00
C GLN A 284 37.22 -16.04 -13.83
N GLU A 285 36.70 -16.76 -12.84
CA GLU A 285 36.07 -16.20 -11.63
C GLU A 285 37.02 -16.26 -10.41
N VAL A 286 36.90 -15.29 -9.49
CA VAL A 286 37.70 -15.23 -8.25
C VAL A 286 36.80 -15.39 -7.04
N PHE A 287 37.12 -16.35 -6.17
CA PHE A 287 36.41 -16.54 -4.90
C PHE A 287 37.28 -16.09 -3.73
N TYR A 288 36.76 -15.16 -2.95
CA TYR A 288 37.39 -14.69 -1.73
C TYR A 288 36.81 -15.42 -0.52
N PHE A 289 37.65 -16.21 0.16
CA PHE A 289 37.30 -16.86 1.42
C PHE A 289 37.77 -15.98 2.58
N ILE A 290 36.80 -15.48 3.33
CA ILE A 290 37.01 -14.56 4.44
C ILE A 290 36.84 -15.33 5.75
N TYR A 291 37.95 -15.52 6.46
CA TYR A 291 38.03 -16.28 7.69
C TYR A 291 37.84 -15.36 8.89
N SER A 292 36.58 -15.14 9.26
CA SER A 292 36.19 -14.35 10.43
C SER A 292 34.92 -14.93 11.04
N GLU A 293 35.01 -15.50 12.24
CA GLU A 293 33.84 -16.03 12.96
C GLU A 293 32.86 -14.91 13.28
N LYS A 294 33.37 -13.74 13.69
CA LYS A 294 32.57 -12.56 14.02
C LYS A 294 31.83 -12.03 12.80
N LEU A 295 32.49 -11.94 11.64
CA LEU A 295 31.83 -11.50 10.41
C LEU A 295 30.76 -12.48 9.95
N VAL A 296 31.02 -13.79 10.09
CA VAL A 296 30.02 -14.83 9.78
C VAL A 296 28.78 -14.70 10.66
N GLU A 297 28.95 -14.48 11.97
CA GLU A 297 27.84 -14.25 12.90
C GLU A 297 27.01 -13.03 12.49
N ILE A 298 27.67 -11.88 12.31
CA ILE A 298 27.08 -10.61 11.87
C ILE A 298 26.27 -10.80 10.58
N VAL A 299 26.89 -11.38 9.56
CA VAL A 299 26.30 -11.50 8.23
C VAL A 299 25.14 -12.52 8.21
N LYS A 300 25.26 -13.64 8.94
CA LYS A 300 24.17 -14.62 9.09
C LYS A 300 22.95 -13.99 9.74
N GLU A 301 23.15 -13.23 10.82
CA GLU A 301 22.07 -12.57 11.55
C GLU A 301 21.37 -11.51 10.69
N MET A 302 22.18 -10.68 10.01
CA MET A 302 21.71 -9.51 9.28
C MET A 302 21.12 -9.84 7.90
N PHE A 303 21.84 -10.64 7.11
CA PHE A 303 21.54 -10.86 5.70
C PHE A 303 21.13 -12.28 5.38
N GLY A 304 21.35 -13.26 6.27
CA GLY A 304 21.14 -14.67 5.95
C GLY A 304 22.35 -15.33 5.28
N ILE A 305 22.21 -16.61 4.95
CA ILE A 305 23.32 -17.53 4.66
C ILE A 305 23.63 -17.64 3.16
N ASP A 306 22.61 -17.56 2.30
CA ASP A 306 22.71 -17.81 0.86
C ASP A 306 21.62 -17.08 0.05
N GLY A 307 21.63 -17.22 -1.26
CA GLY A 307 20.69 -16.54 -2.17
C GLY A 307 19.20 -16.87 -1.96
N TYR A 308 18.83 -17.92 -1.22
CA TYR A 308 17.43 -18.25 -0.94
C TYR A 308 16.91 -17.60 0.34
N CYS A 309 17.76 -17.46 1.34
CA CYS A 309 17.42 -16.88 2.64
C CYS A 309 17.93 -15.44 2.82
N LYS A 310 18.48 -14.84 1.75
CA LYS A 310 18.97 -13.48 1.80
C LYS A 310 17.87 -12.47 2.10
N LYS A 311 18.11 -11.60 3.09
CA LYS A 311 17.20 -10.53 3.51
C LYS A 311 17.94 -9.19 3.56
N VAL A 312 17.20 -8.09 3.38
CA VAL A 312 17.72 -6.74 3.59
C VAL A 312 17.28 -6.27 4.98
N PRO A 313 18.22 -6.05 5.91
CA PRO A 313 17.91 -5.64 7.28
C PRO A 313 17.49 -4.17 7.38
N ASN A 314 16.66 -3.83 8.37
CA ASN A 314 16.04 -2.51 8.53
C ASN A 314 17.03 -1.35 8.67
N PHE A 315 18.22 -1.58 9.25
CA PHE A 315 19.20 -0.50 9.42
C PHE A 315 19.71 0.07 8.08
N ILE A 316 19.55 -0.64 6.97
CA ILE A 316 19.92 -0.15 5.63
C ILE A 316 19.14 1.13 5.29
N TYR A 317 17.87 1.23 5.69
CA TYR A 317 17.06 2.45 5.51
C TYR A 317 17.45 3.60 6.46
N ASN A 318 18.32 3.34 7.43
CA ASN A 318 18.83 4.35 8.37
C ASN A 318 20.27 4.77 8.06
N MET A 319 20.85 4.23 6.99
CA MET A 319 22.16 4.66 6.50
C MET A 319 22.10 6.08 5.96
N SER A 320 23.25 6.76 5.98
CA SER A 320 23.42 8.02 5.27
C SER A 320 23.35 7.83 3.76
N LYS A 321 23.11 8.92 3.02
CA LYS A 321 23.12 8.88 1.54
C LYS A 321 24.42 8.29 0.98
N ASN A 322 25.58 8.52 1.59
CA ASN A 322 26.85 7.97 1.12
C ASN A 322 27.03 6.48 1.40
N GLU A 323 26.56 6.00 2.54
CA GLU A 323 26.54 4.57 2.86
C GLU A 323 25.55 3.81 1.97
N MET A 324 24.37 4.37 1.70
CA MET A 324 23.43 3.79 0.73
C MET A 324 24.01 3.75 -0.69
N ARG A 325 24.72 4.80 -1.13
CA ARG A 325 25.45 4.78 -2.41
C ARG A 325 26.50 3.67 -2.45
N ALA A 326 27.28 3.53 -1.40
CA ALA A 326 28.30 2.48 -1.30
C ALA A 326 27.68 1.09 -1.32
N PHE A 327 26.57 0.90 -0.60
CA PHE A 327 25.78 -0.33 -0.62
C PHE A 327 25.26 -0.67 -2.03
N LEU A 328 24.64 0.28 -2.72
CA LEU A 328 24.21 0.07 -4.10
C LEU A 328 25.40 -0.23 -5.02
N ARG A 329 26.54 0.44 -4.82
CA ARG A 329 27.77 0.20 -5.57
C ARG A 329 28.25 -1.23 -5.41
N GLY A 330 28.38 -1.74 -4.19
CA GLY A 330 28.77 -3.13 -3.95
C GLY A 330 27.73 -4.12 -4.50
N PHE A 331 26.44 -3.78 -4.42
CA PHE A 331 25.39 -4.60 -5.01
C PHE A 331 25.54 -4.69 -6.53
N PHE A 332 25.67 -3.56 -7.26
CA PHE A 332 25.68 -3.54 -8.72
C PHE A 332 27.05 -3.81 -9.38
N GLU A 333 28.17 -3.58 -8.68
CA GLU A 333 29.51 -3.83 -9.24
C GLU A 333 29.74 -5.31 -9.58
N GLU A 334 29.16 -6.19 -8.76
CA GLU A 334 29.28 -7.62 -8.96
C GLU A 334 28.02 -8.25 -9.58
N SER A 335 26.85 -7.60 -9.53
CA SER A 335 25.53 -8.23 -9.83
C SER A 335 25.14 -8.29 -11.31
N THR A 336 24.51 -9.40 -11.71
CA THR A 336 23.67 -9.51 -12.92
C THR A 336 22.23 -8.98 -12.72
N THR A 337 21.95 -8.37 -11.55
CA THR A 337 20.66 -7.92 -11.02
C THR A 337 19.60 -9.01 -10.89
N ILE A 338 20.03 -10.26 -10.94
CA ILE A 338 19.19 -11.46 -10.89
C ILE A 338 19.17 -12.03 -9.47
N SER A 339 18.01 -12.51 -9.03
CA SER A 339 17.85 -13.20 -7.75
C SER A 339 16.72 -14.22 -7.74
N LYS A 340 16.75 -15.14 -6.79
CA LYS A 340 15.63 -16.06 -6.50
C LYS A 340 14.60 -15.50 -5.53
N SER A 341 14.91 -14.40 -4.85
CA SER A 341 14.01 -13.71 -3.92
C SER A 341 13.55 -12.40 -4.55
N GLU A 342 12.26 -12.14 -4.58
CA GLU A 342 11.73 -10.84 -5.01
C GLU A 342 11.88 -9.79 -3.90
N LYS A 343 11.60 -10.19 -2.64
CA LYS A 343 11.53 -9.28 -1.49
C LYS A 343 12.78 -8.44 -1.28
N HIS A 344 13.96 -9.04 -1.47
CA HIS A 344 15.21 -8.29 -1.32
C HIS A 344 15.47 -7.31 -2.49
N LEU A 345 14.93 -7.57 -3.70
CA LEU A 345 15.00 -6.67 -4.85
C LEU A 345 14.03 -5.50 -4.67
N LEU A 346 12.86 -5.73 -4.05
CA LEU A 346 11.95 -4.65 -3.63
C LEU A 346 12.65 -3.68 -2.66
N CYS A 347 13.47 -4.21 -1.74
CA CYS A 347 14.26 -3.38 -0.85
C CYS A 347 15.30 -2.54 -1.61
N VAL A 348 16.04 -3.15 -2.55
CA VAL A 348 17.00 -2.40 -3.40
C VAL A 348 16.28 -1.37 -4.26
N GLN A 349 15.11 -1.70 -4.80
CA GLN A 349 14.26 -0.80 -5.57
C GLN A 349 13.84 0.41 -4.73
N MET A 350 13.43 0.22 -3.48
CA MET A 350 13.09 1.32 -2.58
C MET A 350 14.31 2.22 -2.29
N ILE A 351 15.50 1.63 -2.12
CA ILE A 351 16.76 2.41 -1.98
C ILE A 351 17.08 3.19 -3.27
N LEU A 352 16.82 2.63 -4.46
CA LEU A 352 16.95 3.36 -5.73
C LEU A 352 15.97 4.54 -5.82
N CYS A 353 14.74 4.38 -5.33
CA CYS A 353 13.77 5.48 -5.20
C CYS A 353 14.28 6.60 -4.29
N ASN A 354 15.10 6.31 -3.26
CA ASN A 354 15.79 7.34 -2.47
C ASN A 354 16.66 8.28 -3.31
N PHE A 355 17.22 7.73 -4.38
CA PHE A 355 18.00 8.47 -5.34
C PHE A 355 17.19 8.91 -6.56
N GLY A 356 15.86 8.78 -6.54
CA GLY A 356 14.97 9.08 -7.65
C GLY A 356 15.34 8.32 -8.92
N ILE A 357 15.70 7.05 -8.77
CA ILE A 357 15.88 6.09 -9.87
C ILE A 357 14.75 5.09 -9.77
N TYR A 358 13.89 5.09 -10.78
CA TYR A 358 12.84 4.10 -10.89
C TYR A 358 13.38 2.84 -11.59
N SER A 359 12.92 1.68 -11.11
CA SER A 359 13.30 0.36 -11.59
C SER A 359 12.10 -0.59 -11.63
N ARG A 360 12.25 -1.72 -12.32
CA ARG A 360 11.24 -2.78 -12.43
C ARG A 360 11.84 -4.09 -11.99
N ILE A 361 10.99 -5.01 -11.54
CA ILE A 361 11.40 -6.37 -11.25
C ILE A 361 10.61 -7.28 -12.19
N LYS A 362 11.33 -8.05 -13.00
CA LYS A 362 10.74 -8.99 -13.95
C LYS A 362 10.95 -10.41 -13.45
N TYR A 363 9.86 -11.15 -13.31
CA TYR A 363 9.91 -12.59 -13.09
C TYR A 363 10.19 -13.31 -14.42
N GLU A 364 11.19 -14.19 -14.43
CA GLU A 364 11.52 -15.04 -15.57
C GLU A 364 11.61 -16.51 -15.12
N LYS A 365 10.75 -17.35 -15.72
CA LYS A 365 10.73 -18.79 -15.52
C LYS A 365 11.54 -19.47 -16.62
N ILE A 366 12.59 -20.19 -16.25
CA ILE A 366 13.39 -21.01 -17.18
C ILE A 366 12.78 -22.41 -17.27
N THR A 367 12.52 -23.03 -16.12
CA THR A 367 11.87 -24.34 -15.97
C THR A 367 10.90 -24.31 -14.77
N GLU A 368 10.20 -25.41 -14.49
CA GLU A 368 9.33 -25.49 -13.29
C GLU A 368 10.09 -25.28 -11.98
N GLU A 369 11.35 -25.72 -11.91
CA GLU A 369 12.20 -25.64 -10.72
C GLU A 369 13.22 -24.50 -10.77
N CYS A 370 13.39 -23.86 -11.94
CA CYS A 370 14.35 -22.78 -12.15
C CYS A 370 13.65 -21.50 -12.60
N PHE A 371 13.61 -20.52 -11.70
CA PHE A 371 13.12 -19.17 -11.96
C PHE A 371 14.05 -18.14 -11.33
N TYR A 372 13.91 -16.90 -11.76
CA TYR A 372 14.55 -15.75 -11.12
C TYR A 372 13.75 -14.47 -11.33
N TYR A 373 14.05 -13.48 -10.51
CA TYR A 373 13.64 -12.10 -10.62
C TYR A 373 14.82 -11.28 -11.10
N LYS A 374 14.62 -10.40 -12.08
CA LYS A 374 15.64 -9.50 -12.60
C LYS A 374 15.23 -8.05 -12.35
N LEU A 375 16.08 -7.29 -11.66
CA LEU A 375 15.90 -5.85 -11.47
C LEU A 375 16.42 -5.10 -12.71
N LEU A 376 15.57 -4.30 -13.33
CA LEU A 376 15.85 -3.56 -14.56
C LEU A 376 15.69 -2.06 -14.32
N ILE A 377 16.57 -1.26 -14.91
CA ILE A 377 16.57 0.20 -14.79
C ILE A 377 16.33 0.80 -16.18
N GLN A 378 15.42 1.77 -16.29
CA GLN A 378 15.19 2.41 -17.58
C GLN A 378 16.42 3.20 -18.03
N ASN A 379 16.73 3.15 -19.33
CA ASN A 379 17.90 3.82 -19.90
C ASN A 379 17.93 5.35 -19.62
N LYS A 380 16.78 6.01 -19.46
CA LYS A 380 16.72 7.43 -19.07
C LYS A 380 17.40 7.75 -17.72
N TYR A 381 17.51 6.79 -16.81
CA TYR A 381 18.19 6.95 -15.52
C TYR A 381 19.68 6.60 -15.57
N LYS A 382 20.19 6.13 -16.72
CA LYS A 382 21.58 5.65 -16.89
C LYS A 382 22.62 6.67 -16.39
N HIS A 383 22.50 7.94 -16.77
CA HIS A 383 23.42 8.99 -16.30
C HIS A 383 23.39 9.20 -14.78
N LYS A 384 22.19 9.27 -14.19
CA LYS A 384 22.00 9.44 -12.75
C LYS A 384 22.55 8.25 -11.98
N PHE A 385 22.28 7.05 -12.47
CA PHE A 385 22.79 5.80 -11.93
C PHE A 385 24.33 5.77 -11.96
N TYR A 386 24.96 6.16 -13.07
CA TYR A 386 26.42 6.28 -13.15
C TYR A 386 27.00 7.29 -12.17
N GLU A 387 26.35 8.45 -12.00
CA GLU A 387 26.78 9.48 -11.06
C GLU A 387 26.77 8.96 -9.61
N ILE A 388 25.76 8.16 -9.27
CA ILE A 388 25.59 7.58 -7.94
C ILE A 388 26.62 6.50 -7.65
N LEU A 389 26.84 5.58 -8.58
CA LEU A 389 27.73 4.46 -8.32
C LEU A 389 29.21 4.82 -8.51
N ARG A 390 29.52 5.82 -9.36
CA ARG A 390 30.90 6.19 -9.75
C ARG A 390 31.76 4.97 -10.13
N THR A 391 31.13 3.95 -10.69
CA THR A 391 31.74 2.66 -10.99
C THR A 391 32.58 2.73 -12.28
N ILE A 392 33.66 1.93 -12.32
CA ILE A 392 34.63 1.89 -13.42
C ILE A 392 34.08 1.14 -14.66
N LYS A 393 33.19 0.16 -14.46
CA LYS A 393 32.57 -0.67 -15.51
C LYS A 393 31.27 -1.29 -15.01
N LEU A 394 30.19 -1.22 -15.77
CA LEU A 394 28.86 -1.73 -15.40
C LEU A 394 28.29 -2.62 -16.51
N ASP A 395 27.48 -3.60 -16.13
CA ASP A 395 26.74 -4.42 -17.08
C ASP A 395 25.61 -3.61 -17.72
N GLU A 396 25.70 -3.39 -19.04
CA GLU A 396 24.67 -2.67 -19.78
C GLU A 396 23.34 -3.45 -19.86
N SER A 397 23.35 -4.77 -19.57
CA SER A 397 22.15 -5.63 -19.57
C SER A 397 21.12 -5.30 -18.48
N ILE A 398 21.51 -4.45 -17.53
CA ILE A 398 20.64 -3.92 -16.47
C ILE A 398 19.68 -2.87 -17.04
N PHE A 399 20.07 -2.21 -18.14
CA PHE A 399 19.29 -1.16 -18.76
C PHE A 399 18.33 -1.70 -19.80
N GLU A 400 17.09 -1.22 -19.78
CA GLU A 400 16.09 -1.52 -20.80
C GLU A 400 15.69 -0.26 -21.58
N GLU A 401 15.19 -0.47 -22.81
CA GLU A 401 14.69 0.60 -23.66
C GLU A 401 13.62 1.44 -22.95
N ASN A 402 13.57 2.73 -23.28
CA ASN A 402 12.54 3.61 -22.76
C ASN A 402 11.19 3.17 -23.36
N TYR A 403 10.31 2.61 -22.55
CA TYR A 403 8.91 2.44 -22.92
C TYR A 403 8.12 3.70 -22.53
N GLU A 404 7.02 3.96 -23.24
CA GLU A 404 6.10 5.10 -23.03
C GLU A 404 5.38 4.99 -21.67
N THR A 405 6.12 5.17 -20.58
CA THR A 405 5.58 5.25 -19.21
C THR A 405 4.80 6.55 -18.99
N ILE A 406 5.05 7.55 -19.81
CA ILE A 406 4.53 8.90 -19.64
C ILE A 406 3.53 9.13 -20.77
N HIS A 407 2.24 8.95 -20.51
CA HIS A 407 1.28 9.66 -21.34
C HIS A 407 1.31 11.12 -20.87
N PRO A 408 1.54 12.08 -21.77
CA PRO A 408 1.45 13.49 -21.49
C PRO A 408 -0.04 13.85 -21.34
N ASP A 409 -0.68 13.42 -20.26
CA ASP A 409 -1.83 14.17 -19.76
C ASP A 409 -1.23 15.37 -19.00
N VAL A 410 -0.70 16.28 -19.82
CA VAL A 410 0.27 17.31 -19.47
C VAL A 410 -0.28 18.18 -18.35
N VAL A 411 0.45 18.23 -17.23
CA VAL A 411 0.52 19.49 -16.49
C VAL A 411 1.56 20.31 -17.22
N ASP A 412 1.09 21.27 -18.03
CA ASP A 412 1.91 22.37 -18.53
C ASP A 412 2.14 23.29 -17.33
N LYS A 413 3.06 22.88 -16.47
CA LYS A 413 3.77 23.76 -15.57
C LYS A 413 5.22 23.44 -15.85
N GLU A 414 5.91 24.37 -16.52
CA GLU A 414 7.27 24.26 -17.05
C GLU A 414 8.36 23.83 -16.03
N ASN A 415 8.02 23.43 -14.80
CA ASN A 415 8.92 22.98 -13.74
C ASN A 415 8.33 21.93 -12.76
N TYR A 416 7.25 21.22 -13.10
CA TYR A 416 6.66 20.25 -12.17
C TYR A 416 7.35 18.88 -12.23
N GLU A 417 8.25 18.60 -11.27
CA GLU A 417 8.86 17.27 -11.10
C GLU A 417 7.93 16.38 -10.27
N SER A 418 7.29 15.38 -10.88
CA SER A 418 6.51 14.37 -10.14
C SER A 418 7.42 13.34 -9.46
N ASP A 419 7.08 12.98 -8.22
CA ASP A 419 7.76 11.95 -7.43
C ASP A 419 7.18 10.54 -7.67
N VAL A 420 6.11 10.44 -8.48
CA VAL A 420 5.48 9.17 -8.87
C VAL A 420 5.48 8.97 -10.40
N ILE A 421 5.19 7.72 -10.80
CA ILE A 421 4.88 7.33 -12.17
C ILE A 421 3.49 6.69 -12.15
N TRP A 422 2.67 7.04 -13.14
CA TRP A 422 1.33 6.48 -13.32
C TRP A 422 1.39 5.25 -14.22
N GLU A 423 1.43 4.08 -13.58
CA GLU A 423 1.58 2.80 -14.27
C GLU A 423 0.25 2.20 -14.66
N LYS A 424 0.19 1.66 -15.88
CA LYS A 424 -0.98 0.99 -16.41
C LYS A 424 -1.19 -0.36 -15.73
N ILE A 425 -2.43 -0.65 -15.35
CA ILE A 425 -2.87 -2.00 -14.95
C ILE A 425 -2.94 -2.87 -16.19
N VAL A 426 -2.25 -4.01 -16.16
CA VAL A 426 -2.21 -5.00 -17.27
C VAL A 426 -2.95 -6.28 -16.94
N GLU A 427 -3.18 -6.56 -15.66
CA GLU A 427 -3.92 -7.74 -15.20
C GLU A 427 -4.76 -7.38 -13.97
N LEU A 428 -5.98 -7.94 -13.92
CA LEU A 428 -6.86 -7.94 -12.76
C LEU A 428 -7.33 -9.36 -12.53
N LYS A 429 -7.14 -9.87 -11.32
CA LYS A 429 -7.53 -11.22 -10.92
C LYS A 429 -8.36 -11.18 -9.65
N ILE A 430 -9.56 -11.72 -9.71
CA ILE A 430 -10.38 -11.95 -8.51
C ILE A 430 -9.81 -13.14 -7.75
N ILE A 431 -9.59 -12.96 -6.45
CA ILE A 431 -9.21 -14.01 -5.51
C ILE A 431 -10.41 -14.22 -4.60
N LYS A 432 -10.95 -15.43 -4.59
CA LYS A 432 -12.10 -15.72 -3.74
C LYS A 432 -11.74 -15.64 -2.27
N GLU A 433 -12.70 -15.26 -1.42
CA GLU A 433 -12.51 -15.21 0.03
C GLU A 433 -11.92 -16.51 0.59
N GLU A 434 -12.41 -17.66 0.11
CA GLU A 434 -11.98 -19.01 0.50
C GLU A 434 -10.54 -19.37 0.10
N GLU A 435 -9.94 -18.63 -0.85
CA GLU A 435 -8.56 -18.81 -1.30
C GLU A 435 -7.57 -17.97 -0.47
N TYR A 436 -8.07 -16.97 0.27
CA TYR A 436 -7.23 -16.12 1.10
C TYR A 436 -6.84 -16.83 2.39
N LYS A 437 -5.53 -16.88 2.66
CA LYS A 437 -4.95 -17.69 3.75
C LYS A 437 -5.16 -17.09 5.13
N HIS A 438 -5.44 -15.78 5.20
CA HIS A 438 -5.57 -15.05 6.45
C HIS A 438 -7.04 -14.70 6.69
N LYS A 439 -7.40 -14.51 7.97
CA LYS A 439 -8.76 -14.13 8.35
C LYS A 439 -9.04 -12.64 8.10
N TYR A 440 -8.02 -11.81 8.29
CA TYR A 440 -8.16 -10.37 8.35
C TYR A 440 -7.43 -9.68 7.18
N VAL A 441 -7.94 -8.52 6.82
CA VAL A 441 -7.32 -7.51 5.97
C VAL A 441 -7.10 -6.23 6.79
N TYR A 442 -6.20 -5.38 6.33
CA TYR A 442 -5.54 -4.34 7.14
C TYR A 442 -5.56 -2.98 6.44
N ASP A 443 -5.60 -1.90 7.24
CA ASP A 443 -5.58 -0.54 6.71
C ASP A 443 -5.01 0.49 7.70
N PHE A 444 -4.62 1.66 7.18
CA PHE A 444 -4.11 2.81 7.94
C PHE A 444 -4.94 4.06 7.68
N SER A 445 -5.48 4.71 8.71
CA SER A 445 -5.86 6.12 8.55
C SER A 445 -4.64 7.02 8.72
N VAL A 446 -4.43 7.94 7.78
CA VAL A 446 -3.24 8.79 7.68
C VAL A 446 -3.66 10.23 7.51
N ASN A 447 -3.00 11.15 8.22
CA ASN A 447 -3.29 12.58 8.16
C ASN A 447 -3.11 13.17 6.75
N ASP A 448 -3.94 14.16 6.45
CA ASP A 448 -3.96 14.99 5.25
C ASP A 448 -4.26 14.27 3.93
N ASN A 449 -3.36 13.39 3.50
CA ASN A 449 -3.37 12.85 2.14
C ASN A 449 -4.26 11.62 1.96
N GLU A 450 -4.68 10.99 3.05
CA GLU A 450 -5.57 9.82 3.03
C GLU A 450 -5.05 8.66 2.15
N THR A 451 -3.74 8.51 2.07
CA THR A 451 -3.06 7.50 1.25
C THR A 451 -1.90 6.88 2.01
N PHE A 452 -1.45 5.71 1.58
CA PHE A 452 -0.19 5.15 2.05
C PHE A 452 0.51 4.30 0.99
N GLY A 453 1.84 4.31 1.02
CA GLY A 453 2.72 3.60 0.10
C GLY A 453 3.12 2.23 0.64
N LEU A 454 3.04 1.24 -0.25
CA LEU A 454 3.59 -0.10 -0.03
C LEU A 454 5.08 -0.15 -0.39
N LEU A 455 5.79 -1.17 0.09
CA LEU A 455 7.22 -1.37 -0.17
C LEU A 455 7.53 -1.58 -1.65
N ASN A 456 6.60 -2.16 -2.41
CA ASN A 456 6.71 -2.29 -3.86
C ASN A 456 6.52 -0.95 -4.61
N GLY A 457 6.25 0.14 -3.89
CA GLY A 457 6.07 1.48 -4.41
C GLY A 457 4.65 1.82 -4.85
N ILE A 458 3.69 0.89 -4.89
CA ILE A 458 2.29 1.22 -5.17
C ILE A 458 1.75 2.06 -4.01
N VAL A 459 1.06 3.16 -4.33
CA VAL A 459 0.36 3.98 -3.33
C VAL A 459 -1.14 3.72 -3.44
N VAL A 460 -1.76 3.41 -2.32
CA VAL A 460 -3.19 3.12 -2.21
C VAL A 460 -3.89 4.18 -1.37
N HIS A 461 -5.22 4.28 -1.50
CA HIS A 461 -6.04 5.16 -0.66
C HIS A 461 -6.41 4.42 0.62
N ASN A 462 -6.48 5.13 1.74
CA ASN A 462 -6.97 4.53 2.97
C ASN A 462 -8.52 4.51 3.06
N THR A 463 -9.03 3.95 4.13
CA THR A 463 -10.41 4.14 4.56
C THR A 463 -10.60 5.58 5.02
N LEU A 464 -11.52 6.30 4.36
CA LEU A 464 -11.93 7.67 4.69
C LEU A 464 -12.21 7.79 6.19
N ASN A 465 -11.52 8.73 6.85
CA ASN A 465 -11.68 8.90 8.28
C ASN A 465 -12.94 9.72 8.60
N THR A 466 -13.72 9.13 9.52
CA THR A 466 -15.10 9.40 9.91
C THR A 466 -15.29 10.51 10.95
N LEU A 467 -14.58 11.64 10.86
CA LEU A 467 -14.75 12.73 11.84
C LEU A 467 -14.76 14.13 11.21
N ILE A 468 -15.96 14.62 10.85
CA ILE A 468 -16.35 16.04 10.97
C ILE A 468 -17.68 16.13 11.71
#